data_AF-A0A946STL7-F1
#
_entry.id   AF-A0A946STL7-F1
#
_cell.length_a   1.000
_cell.length_b   1.000
_cell.length_c   1.000
_cell.angle_alpha   90.00
_cell.angle_beta   90.00
_cell.angle_gamma   90.00
#
_symmetry.space_group_name_H-M   'P 1'
#
loop_
_entity.id
_entity.type
_entity.pdbx_description
1 polymer ?
#
loop_
_entity_poly.entity_id
_entity_poly.type
_entity_poly.pdbx_seq_one_letter_code
_entity_poly.pdbx_strand_id
1 'polypeptide(L)' 'MIGQYLPIIALGTLATLFAALSFVASKLLAPRSPNDKKLAPYECGIIPEKE' A
#
# COMPACT_ATOMS: atom_id res chain seq x y z
N MET A 1 2.43 -20.67 29.68
CA MET A 1 1.22 -20.15 29.00
C MET A 1 1.53 -19.11 27.92
N ILE A 2 2.45 -18.14 28.11
CA ILE A 2 2.72 -17.09 27.10
C ILE A 2 3.45 -17.59 25.83
N GLY A 3 4.27 -18.64 25.95
CA GLY A 3 5.07 -19.16 24.83
C GLY A 3 4.26 -19.73 23.66
N GLN A 4 2.97 -20.00 23.84
CA GLN A 4 2.09 -20.46 22.75
C GLN A 4 1.75 -19.33 21.76
N TYR A 5 1.84 -18.07 22.17
CA TYR A 5 1.56 -16.91 21.32
C TYR A 5 2.80 -16.39 20.59
N LEU A 6 3.99 -16.86 20.97
CA LEU A 6 5.25 -16.47 20.32
C LEU A 6 5.22 -16.65 18.80
N PRO A 7 4.72 -17.78 18.24
CA PRO A 7 4.61 -17.94 16.79
C PRO A 7 3.73 -16.89 16.13
N ILE A 8 2.62 -16.51 16.77
CA ILE A 8 1.69 -15.52 16.24
C ILE A 8 2.36 -14.14 16.18
N ILE A 9 3.03 -13.74 17.26
CA ILE A 9 3.74 -12.46 17.33
C ILE A 9 4.92 -12.44 16.36
N ALA A 10 5.66 -13.54 16.23
CA ALA A 10 6.77 -13.65 15.28
C ALA A 10 6.28 -13.48 13.84
N LEU A 11 5.21 -14.18 13.46
CA LEU A 11 4.64 -14.08 12.11
C LEU A 11 4.03 -12.70 11.85
N GLY A 12 3.32 -12.11 12.83
CA GLY A 12 2.78 -10.76 12.72
C GLY A 12 3.89 -9.71 12.53
N THR A 13 4.99 -9.87 13.25
CA THR A 13 6.18 -9.00 13.10
C THR A 13 6.80 -9.15 11.71
N LEU A 14 7.01 -10.39 11.25
CA LEU A 14 7.57 -10.68 9.93
C LEU A 14 6.69 -10.11 8.81
N ALA A 15 5.38 -10.30 8.88
CA ALA A 15 4.42 -9.79 7.90
C ALA A 15 4.43 -8.25 7.85
N THR A 16 4.48 -7.62 9.02
CA THR A 16 4.54 -6.16 9.13
C THR A 16 5.84 -5.62 8.52
N LEU A 17 6.98 -6.23 8.85
CA LEU A 17 8.28 -5.86 8.29
C LEU A 17 8.31 -6.02 6.78
N PHE A 18 7.79 -7.15 6.29
CA PHE A 18 7.70 -7.41 4.85
C PHE A 18 6.87 -6.34 4.15
N ALA A 19 5.65 -6.05 4.63
CA ALA A 19 4.79 -5.02 4.03
C ALA A 19 5.45 -3.63 4.04
N ALA A 20 6.05 -3.23 5.16
CA ALA A 20 6.75 -1.95 5.26
C ALA A 20 7.91 -1.85 4.26
N LEU A 21 8.72 -2.88 4.15
CA LEU A 21 9.82 -2.95 3.19
C LEU A 21 9.32 -2.92 1.75
N SER A 22 8.23 -3.62 1.44
CA SER A 22 7.60 -3.59 0.11
C SER A 22 7.15 -2.18 -0.26
N PHE A 23 6.47 -1.46 0.63
CA PHE A 23 6.06 -0.07 0.36
C PHE A 23 7.25 0.86 0.15
N VAL A 24 8.30 0.72 0.94
CA VAL A 24 9.54 1.50 0.79
C VAL A 24 10.20 1.20 -0.56
N ALA A 25 10.33 -0.08 -0.92
CA ALA A 25 10.88 -0.50 -2.20
C ALA A 25 10.06 0.05 -3.37
N SER A 26 8.73 -0.07 -3.32
CA SER A 26 7.84 0.51 -4.34
C SER A 26 8.01 2.02 -4.45
N LYS A 27 8.11 2.75 -3.33
CA LYS A 27 8.28 4.22 -3.33
C LYS A 27 9.64 4.68 -3.88
N LEU A 28 10.68 3.86 -3.71
CA LEU A 28 12.04 4.16 -4.18
C LEU A 28 12.25 3.76 -5.64
N LEU A 29 11.72 2.60 -6.05
CA LEU A 29 11.98 2.01 -7.35
C LEU A 29 10.93 2.38 -8.41
N ALA A 30 9.71 2.79 -8.02
CA ALA A 30 8.67 3.13 -8.98
C ALA A 30 8.92 4.49 -9.68
N PRO A 31 8.66 4.58 -11.00
CA PRO A 31 8.71 5.86 -11.72
C PRO A 31 7.69 6.87 -11.17
N ARG A 32 8.16 8.08 -10.83
CA ARG A 32 7.29 9.18 -10.37
C ARG A 32 6.80 10.01 -11.56
N SER A 33 5.62 9.66 -12.09
CA SER A 33 4.99 10.36 -13.22
C SER A 33 3.52 10.70 -12.96
N PRO A 34 3.24 11.56 -11.94
CA PRO A 34 1.88 12.02 -11.69
C PRO A 34 1.37 12.89 -12.86
N ASN A 35 0.09 12.74 -13.19
CA ASN A 35 -0.61 13.55 -14.18
C ASN A 35 -2.10 13.54 -13.79
N ASP A 36 -2.82 14.64 -14.04
CA ASP A 36 -4.24 14.82 -13.76
C ASP A 36 -5.09 13.62 -14.21
N LYS A 37 -4.83 13.08 -15.40
CA LYS A 37 -5.55 11.91 -15.91
C LYS A 37 -5.33 10.63 -15.09
N LYS A 38 -4.16 10.46 -14.47
CA LYS A 38 -3.84 9.29 -13.61
C LYS A 38 -4.37 9.46 -12.19
N LEU A 39 -4.57 10.70 -11.76
CA LEU A 39 -5.06 11.05 -10.43
C LEU A 39 -6.59 11.17 -10.40
N ALA A 40 -7.22 11.43 -11.55
CA ALA A 40 -8.67 11.51 -11.67
C ALA A 40 -9.33 10.16 -11.34
N PRO A 41 -10.53 10.17 -10.72
CA PRO A 41 -11.34 8.98 -10.52
C PRO A 41 -11.64 8.25 -11.84
N TYR A 42 -11.79 6.93 -11.76
CA TYR A 42 -12.16 6.13 -12.91
C TYR A 42 -13.67 6.21 -13.15
N GLU A 43 -14.07 7.08 -14.07
CA GLU A 43 -15.48 7.27 -14.47
C GLU A 43 -15.65 7.16 -15.99
N CYS A 44 -14.88 6.28 -16.65
CA CYS A 44 -14.91 6.09 -18.11
C CYS A 44 -14.69 7.38 -18.93
N GLY A 45 -14.06 8.41 -18.34
CA GLY A 45 -13.86 9.71 -18.95
C GLY A 45 -15.01 10.71 -18.74
N ILE A 46 -16.03 10.36 -17.95
CA ILE A 46 -17.03 11.30 -17.44
C ILE A 46 -16.32 12.24 -16.46
N ILE A 47 -16.49 13.54 -16.67
CA ILE A 47 -15.93 14.57 -15.78
C ILE A 47 -16.90 14.68 -14.60
N PRO A 48 -16.45 14.41 -13.36
CA PRO A 48 -17.33 14.49 -12.20
C PRO A 48 -17.78 15.94 -12.00
N GLU A 49 -19.08 16.16 -11.99
CA GLU A 49 -19.68 17.43 -11.58
C GLU A 49 -19.69 17.49 -10.04
N LYS A 50 -19.59 18.69 -9.47
CA LYS A 50 -19.67 18.88 -8.01
C LYS A 50 -21.12 18.62 -7.57
N GLU A 51 -21.33 17.72 -6.61
CA GLU A 51 -22.56 17.69 -5.81
C GLU A 51 -22.73 18.99 -5.00
#